data_AF-A0A0Q9A1J2-F1
#
_entry.id   AF-A0A0Q9A1J2-F1
#
_cell.length_a   1.000
_cell.length_b   1.000
_cell.length_c   1.000
_cell.angle_alpha   90.00
_cell.angle_beta   90.00
_cell.angle_gamma   90.00
#
_symmetry.space_group_name_H-M   'P 1'
#
loop_
_entity.id
_entity.type
_entity.pdbx_description
1 polymer ?
#
loop_
_entity_poly.entity_id
_entity_poly.type
_entity_poly.pdbx_seq_one_letter_code
_entity_poly.pdbx_strand_id
1 'polypeptide(L)'
;MKYTKEHQEKGAELMKGLIEKAWESATFKDQLVKNPLATIQEFTNKSFVLPENQNIVVEDQTNESVIYFNIPAEPNLDGLELTEEQLELVAGGLTPAVVIGLYALGVAAFAAGVQLYNQ
;
A
#
# COMPACT_ATOMS: atom_id res chain seq x y z
N MET A 1 1.82 3.05 14.84
CA MET A 1 1.08 1.76 14.75
C MET A 1 2.10 0.64 14.64
N LYS A 2 2.05 -0.38 15.52
CA LYS A 2 2.91 -1.58 15.39
C LYS A 2 2.27 -2.54 14.40
N TYR A 3 2.76 -2.56 13.17
CA TYR A 3 2.42 -3.59 12.20
C TYR A 3 3.38 -4.78 12.40
N THR A 4 2.85 -5.98 12.58
CA THR A 4 3.69 -7.17 12.76
C THR A 4 4.20 -7.67 11.40
N LYS A 5 5.27 -8.47 11.41
CA LYS A 5 5.82 -9.09 10.18
C LYS A 5 4.80 -9.93 9.41
N GLU A 6 3.95 -10.66 10.12
CA GLU A 6 2.87 -11.46 9.51
C GLU A 6 1.89 -10.58 8.74
N HIS A 7 1.57 -9.41 9.31
CA HIS A 7 0.76 -8.45 8.59
C HIS A 7 1.49 -8.10 7.29
N GLN A 8 2.81 -7.78 7.34
CA GLN A 8 3.71 -7.36 6.22
C GLN A 8 3.60 -8.27 5.02
N GLU A 9 3.67 -9.56 5.28
CA GLU A 9 3.60 -10.60 4.27
C GLU A 9 2.21 -10.63 3.59
N LYS A 10 1.11 -10.58 4.36
CA LYS A 10 -0.25 -10.63 3.81
C LYS A 10 -0.61 -9.43 2.93
N GLY A 11 -0.17 -8.23 3.31
CA GLY A 11 -0.38 -7.03 2.48
C GLY A 11 0.37 -7.10 1.15
N ALA A 12 1.59 -7.65 1.16
CA ALA A 12 2.36 -7.88 -0.07
C ALA A 12 1.69 -8.92 -0.98
N GLU A 13 1.16 -10.01 -0.41
CA GLU A 13 0.42 -11.03 -1.15
C GLU A 13 -0.84 -10.46 -1.82
N LEU A 14 -1.62 -9.64 -1.11
CA LEU A 14 -2.78 -8.96 -1.71
C LEU A 14 -2.37 -8.08 -2.89
N MET A 15 -1.35 -7.23 -2.70
CA MET A 15 -0.90 -6.30 -3.74
C MET A 15 -0.42 -7.05 -4.98
N LYS A 16 0.36 -8.12 -4.79
CA LYS A 16 0.78 -9.01 -5.87
C LYS A 16 -0.43 -9.56 -6.63
N GLY A 17 -1.42 -10.11 -5.93
CA GLY A 17 -2.62 -10.68 -6.56
C GLY A 17 -3.44 -9.65 -7.34
N LEU A 18 -3.58 -8.43 -6.83
CA LEU A 18 -4.26 -7.33 -7.53
C LEU A 18 -3.52 -6.93 -8.83
N ILE A 19 -2.18 -6.83 -8.78
CA ILE A 19 -1.35 -6.49 -9.93
C ILE A 19 -1.42 -7.58 -11.00
N GLU A 20 -1.20 -8.85 -10.60
CA GLU A 20 -1.27 -9.99 -11.51
C GLU A 20 -2.64 -10.04 -12.19
N LYS A 21 -3.72 -9.87 -11.42
CA LYS A 21 -5.08 -9.87 -11.98
C LYS A 21 -5.33 -8.70 -12.94
N ALA A 22 -4.79 -7.52 -12.64
CA ALA A 22 -4.89 -6.35 -13.50
C ALA A 22 -4.12 -6.51 -14.83
N TRP A 23 -3.02 -7.28 -14.83
CA TRP A 23 -2.33 -7.65 -16.08
C TRP A 23 -3.11 -8.70 -16.89
N GLU A 24 -3.73 -9.67 -16.22
CA GLU A 24 -4.49 -10.74 -16.88
C GLU A 24 -5.85 -10.28 -17.44
N SER A 25 -6.46 -9.26 -16.85
CA SER A 25 -7.82 -8.83 -17.19
C SER A 25 -7.95 -7.32 -17.31
N ALA A 26 -8.12 -6.84 -18.54
CA ALA A 26 -8.39 -5.43 -18.82
C ALA A 26 -9.67 -4.92 -18.12
N THR A 27 -10.71 -5.75 -18.04
CA THR A 27 -11.95 -5.42 -17.32
C THR A 27 -11.69 -5.22 -15.83
N PHE A 28 -10.95 -6.15 -15.20
CA PHE A 28 -10.60 -6.01 -13.79
C PHE A 28 -9.76 -4.77 -13.54
N LYS A 29 -8.77 -4.49 -14.39
CA LYS A 29 -7.94 -3.28 -14.28
C LYS A 29 -8.79 -2.01 -14.37
N ASP A 30 -9.70 -1.93 -15.33
CA ASP A 30 -10.60 -0.78 -15.49
C ASP A 30 -11.52 -0.59 -14.25
N GLN A 31 -12.04 -1.69 -13.70
CA GLN A 31 -12.81 -1.66 -12.47
C GLN A 31 -11.97 -1.19 -11.27
N LEU A 32 -10.75 -1.74 -11.12
CA LEU A 32 -9.85 -1.41 -10.03
C LEU A 32 -9.44 0.07 -10.04
N VAL A 33 -9.20 0.65 -11.23
CA VAL A 33 -8.90 2.08 -11.39
C VAL A 33 -10.12 2.94 -11.06
N LYS A 34 -11.31 2.58 -11.54
CA LYS A 34 -12.52 3.39 -11.38
C LYS A 34 -13.19 3.27 -10.02
N ASN A 35 -13.12 2.11 -9.39
CA ASN A 35 -13.79 1.81 -8.12
C ASN A 35 -12.97 0.85 -7.24
N PRO A 36 -11.78 1.29 -6.78
CA PRO A 36 -10.81 0.41 -6.14
C PRO A 36 -11.36 -0.29 -4.90
N LEU A 37 -12.10 0.43 -4.03
CA LEU A 37 -12.66 -0.16 -2.81
C LEU A 37 -13.58 -1.34 -3.13
N ALA A 38 -14.58 -1.14 -4.00
CA ALA A 38 -15.53 -2.19 -4.35
C ALA A 38 -14.84 -3.36 -5.06
N THR A 39 -13.91 -3.08 -5.98
CA THR A 39 -13.18 -4.12 -6.71
C THR A 39 -12.29 -4.95 -5.79
N ILE A 40 -11.63 -4.34 -4.80
CA ILE A 40 -10.82 -5.07 -3.82
C ILE A 40 -11.71 -5.92 -2.90
N GLN A 41 -12.88 -5.40 -2.48
CA GLN A 41 -13.85 -6.17 -1.70
C GLN A 41 -14.34 -7.41 -2.45
N GLU A 42 -14.65 -7.26 -3.73
CA GLU A 42 -15.04 -8.37 -4.62
C GLU A 42 -13.90 -9.36 -4.82
N PHE A 43 -12.68 -8.88 -5.14
CA PHE A 43 -11.50 -9.71 -5.36
C PHE A 43 -11.14 -10.58 -4.16
N THR A 44 -11.23 -10.00 -2.96
CA THR A 44 -10.93 -10.70 -1.70
C THR A 44 -12.11 -11.47 -1.14
N ASN A 45 -13.32 -11.26 -1.67
CA ASN A 45 -14.59 -11.72 -1.08
C ASN A 45 -14.73 -11.29 0.39
N LYS A 46 -14.34 -10.05 0.70
CA LYS A 46 -14.36 -9.48 2.04
C LYS A 46 -14.95 -8.08 2.05
N SER A 47 -15.66 -7.75 3.13
CA SER A 47 -16.20 -6.41 3.33
C SER A 47 -15.37 -5.64 4.35
N PHE A 48 -15.02 -4.39 4.03
CA PHE A 48 -14.30 -3.53 4.95
C PHE A 48 -14.67 -2.06 4.70
N VAL A 49 -14.43 -1.24 5.72
CA VAL A 49 -14.58 0.21 5.66
C VAL A 49 -13.22 0.86 5.84
N LEU A 50 -12.99 1.91 5.07
CA LEU A 50 -11.81 2.76 5.25
C LEU A 50 -12.00 3.64 6.49
N PRO A 51 -10.91 3.99 7.19
CA PRO A 51 -10.96 5.01 8.22
C PRO A 51 -11.52 6.33 7.68
N GLU A 52 -12.13 7.13 8.56
CA GLU A 52 -12.67 8.44 8.16
C GLU A 52 -11.62 9.29 7.44
N ASN A 53 -12.03 9.94 6.35
CA ASN A 53 -11.21 10.77 5.48
C ASN A 53 -10.09 10.05 4.71
N GLN A 54 -10.12 8.72 4.63
CA GLN A 54 -9.22 7.97 3.74
C GLN A 54 -9.94 7.51 2.48
N ASN A 55 -9.19 7.47 1.37
CA ASN A 55 -9.64 6.92 0.10
C ASN A 55 -8.52 6.07 -0.52
N ILE A 56 -8.89 5.10 -1.36
CA ILE A 56 -7.95 4.36 -2.19
C ILE A 56 -7.98 4.95 -3.59
N VAL A 57 -6.80 5.23 -4.14
CA VAL A 57 -6.62 5.67 -5.53
C VAL A 57 -5.70 4.67 -6.21
N VAL A 58 -6.08 4.25 -7.41
CA VAL A 58 -5.27 3.37 -8.27
C VAL A 58 -5.07 4.08 -9.61
N GLU A 59 -3.81 4.20 -10.00
CA GLU A 59 -3.39 4.83 -11.26
C GLU A 59 -2.72 3.77 -12.14
N ASP A 60 -3.15 3.67 -13.39
CA ASP A 60 -2.52 2.75 -14.36
C ASP A 60 -1.23 3.37 -14.90
N GLN A 61 -0.09 2.85 -14.46
CA GLN A 61 1.24 3.32 -14.86
C GLN A 61 1.82 2.58 -16.07
N THR A 62 0.97 2.01 -16.94
CA THR A 62 1.43 1.27 -18.14
C THR A 62 2.07 2.17 -19.20
N ASN A 63 1.82 3.49 -19.21
CA ASN A 63 2.37 4.39 -20.22
C ASN A 63 3.86 4.69 -19.97
N GLU A 64 4.74 4.02 -20.73
CA GLU A 64 6.20 4.15 -20.63
C GLU A 64 6.76 5.57 -20.88
N SER A 65 5.97 6.47 -21.49
CA SER A 65 6.37 7.87 -21.69
C SER A 65 6.06 8.79 -20.51
N VAL A 66 5.41 8.26 -19.46
CA VAL A 66 5.03 9.02 -18.26
C VAL A 66 5.82 8.50 -17.06
N ILE A 67 6.46 9.42 -16.34
CA ILE A 67 7.14 9.11 -15.07
C ILE A 67 6.21 9.50 -13.92
N TYR A 68 5.92 8.52 -13.06
CA TYR A 68 5.09 8.73 -11.88
C TYR A 68 5.97 8.92 -10.64
N PHE A 69 5.61 9.91 -9.82
CA PHE A 69 6.21 10.13 -8.51
C PHE A 69 5.12 10.06 -7.45
N ASN A 70 5.33 9.20 -6.46
CA ASN A 70 4.49 9.19 -5.28
C ASN A 70 5.12 10.08 -4.21
N ILE A 71 4.36 11.08 -3.76
CA ILE A 71 4.75 11.94 -2.64
C ILE A 71 3.96 11.48 -1.42
N PRO A 72 4.59 10.78 -0.46
CA PRO A 72 3.90 10.36 0.76
C PRO A 72 3.53 11.59 1.60
N ALA A 73 2.48 11.45 2.42
CA ALA A 73 2.16 12.45 3.42
C ALA A 73 3.36 12.64 4.37
N GLU A 74 3.55 13.87 4.84
CA GLU A 74 4.62 14.16 5.79
C GLU A 74 4.45 13.28 7.04
N PRO A 75 5.44 12.43 7.38
CA PRO A 75 5.30 11.50 8.48
C PRO A 75 5.35 12.26 9.80
N ASN A 76 4.41 11.95 10.69
CA ASN A 76 4.54 12.38 12.08
C ASN A 76 5.63 11.53 12.76
N LEU A 77 6.75 12.16 13.08
CA LEU A 77 7.92 11.52 13.69
C LEU A 77 7.87 11.50 15.22
N ASP A 78 6.91 12.20 15.84
CA ASP A 78 6.82 12.31 17.29
C ASP A 78 6.49 10.94 17.90
N GLY A 79 7.42 10.44 18.73
CA GLY A 79 7.28 9.14 19.39
C GLY A 79 7.40 7.93 18.46
N LEU A 80 7.97 8.11 17.26
CA LEU A 80 8.16 7.02 16.32
C LEU A 80 9.41 6.18 16.66
N GLU A 81 9.21 4.88 16.85
CA GLU A 81 10.28 3.88 16.96
C GLU A 81 10.47 3.18 15.61
N LEU A 82 11.70 3.21 15.10
CA LEU A 82 12.08 2.48 13.88
C LEU A 82 12.42 1.02 14.21
N THR A 83 12.13 0.09 13.29
CA THR A 83 12.60 -1.30 13.39
C THR A 83 14.11 -1.38 13.11
N GLU A 84 14.75 -2.49 13.47
CA GLU A 84 16.18 -2.70 13.16
C GLU A 84 16.46 -2.60 11.65
N GLU A 85 15.60 -3.18 10.81
CA GLU A 85 15.70 -3.08 9.35
C GLU A 85 15.58 -1.62 8.87
N GLN A 86 14.69 -0.84 9.46
CA GLN A 86 14.53 0.59 9.13
C GLN A 86 15.71 1.43 9.65
N LEU A 87 16.28 1.06 10.79
CA LEU A 87 17.48 1.70 11.35
C LEU A 87 18.73 1.41 10.50
N GLU A 88 18.85 0.21 9.94
CA GLU A 88 19.93 -0.14 9.01
C GLU A 88 19.89 0.76 7.76
N LEU A 89 18.71 1.02 7.23
CA LEU A 89 18.52 1.95 6.11
C LEU A 89 18.91 3.40 6.47
N VAL A 90 18.60 3.83 7.69
CA VAL A 90 19.04 5.15 8.19
C VAL A 90 20.55 5.20 8.37
N ALA A 91 21.16 4.14 8.90
CA ALA A 91 22.62 4.01 9.00
C ALA A 91 23.29 4.00 7.62
N GLY A 92 22.59 3.50 6.59
CA GLY A 92 22.97 3.58 5.18
C GLY A 92 22.86 4.98 4.54
N GLY A 93 22.46 6.00 5.30
CA GLY A 93 22.43 7.40 4.85
C GLY A 93 21.05 7.91 4.41
N LEU A 94 19.98 7.13 4.56
CA LEU A 94 18.63 7.61 4.34
C LEU A 94 18.10 8.38 5.55
N THR A 95 17.28 9.40 5.33
CA THR A 95 16.63 10.09 6.45
C THR A 95 15.44 9.27 6.95
N PRO A 96 15.09 9.31 8.25
CA PRO A 96 13.91 8.65 8.78
C PRO A 96 12.63 8.98 7.99
N ALA A 97 12.47 10.23 7.57
CA ALA A 97 11.34 10.65 6.74
C ALA A 97 11.27 9.93 5.38
N VAL A 98 12.42 9.71 4.72
CA VAL A 98 12.49 8.96 3.45
C VAL A 98 12.20 7.48 3.68
N VAL A 99 12.78 6.88 4.73
CA VAL A 99 12.51 5.48 5.07
C VAL A 99 11.02 5.27 5.35
N ILE A 100 10.41 6.14 6.15
CA ILE A 100 8.98 6.07 6.44
C ILE A 100 8.16 6.35 5.18
N GLY A 101 8.56 7.29 4.34
CA GLY A 101 7.87 7.58 3.09
C GLY A 101 7.85 6.36 2.15
N LEU A 102 8.99 5.71 1.94
CA LEU A 102 9.10 4.50 1.13
C LEU A 102 8.29 3.35 1.73
N TYR A 103 8.39 3.17 3.05
CA TYR A 103 7.58 2.18 3.75
C TYR A 103 6.10 2.55 3.70
N ALA A 104 5.69 3.82 3.81
CA ALA A 104 4.30 4.28 3.73
C ALA A 104 3.71 4.08 2.33
N LEU A 105 4.51 4.16 1.28
CA LEU A 105 4.08 3.78 -0.08
C LEU A 105 3.90 2.26 -0.20
N GLY A 106 4.80 1.47 0.40
CA GLY A 106 4.61 0.02 0.57
C GLY A 106 3.53 -0.35 1.60
N VAL A 107 3.17 0.57 2.51
CA VAL A 107 2.30 0.38 3.68
C VAL A 107 0.89 0.96 3.46
N ALA A 108 0.68 1.84 2.49
CA ALA A 108 -0.66 2.21 2.02
C ALA A 108 -1.31 1.03 1.28
N ALA A 109 -0.51 0.28 0.51
CA ALA A 109 -0.85 -1.05 -0.01
C ALA A 109 -1.22 -2.06 1.11
N PHE A 110 -0.69 -1.82 2.30
CA PHE A 110 -0.65 -2.73 3.42
C PHE A 110 -1.76 -2.54 4.45
N ALA A 111 -2.08 -1.30 4.80
CA ALA A 111 -3.19 -1.00 5.72
C ALA A 111 -4.52 -1.51 5.13
N ALA A 112 -4.69 -1.41 3.81
CA ALA A 112 -5.81 -2.04 3.11
C ALA A 112 -5.78 -3.58 3.27
N GLY A 113 -4.65 -4.25 2.97
CA GLY A 113 -4.53 -5.70 3.06
C GLY A 113 -4.65 -6.29 4.47
N VAL A 114 -4.17 -5.58 5.49
CA VAL A 114 -4.24 -5.98 6.89
C VAL A 114 -5.64 -5.81 7.48
N GLN A 115 -6.29 -4.67 7.20
CA GLN A 115 -7.67 -4.42 7.63
C GLN A 115 -8.65 -5.40 6.95
N LEU A 116 -8.35 -5.78 5.71
CA LEU A 116 -9.03 -6.83 4.97
C LEU A 116 -8.83 -8.22 5.58
N TYR A 117 -7.61 -8.58 6.02
CA TYR A 117 -7.35 -9.94 6.47
C TYR A 117 -7.95 -10.27 7.85
N ASN A 118 -8.03 -9.29 8.76
CA ASN A 118 -8.48 -9.49 10.15
C ASN A 118 -10.00 -9.38 10.38
N GLN A 119 -10.81 -9.36 9.32
CA GLN A 119 -12.26 -9.55 9.37
C GLN A 119 -12.67 -10.83 8.63
#